data_AF-A0A7S2RBS9-F1
#
_entry.id   AF-A0A7S2RBS9-F1
#
_cell.length_a   1.000
_cell.length_b   1.000
_cell.length_c   1.000
_cell.angle_alpha   90.00
_cell.angle_beta   90.00
_cell.angle_gamma   90.00
#
_symmetry.space_group_name_H-M   'P 1'
#
loop_
_entity.id
_entity.type
_entity.pdbx_description
1 polymer ?
#
loop_
_entity_poly.entity_id
_entity_poly.type
_entity_poly.pdbx_seq_one_letter_code
_entity_poly.pdbx_strand_id
1 'polypeptide(L)'
;MEAPQPEFIIRDREGQPVSAFASTMTQLQGPCLAACMPGQWLPNLNLHNVNRAHVTWSLAVEDPDKILAVLSTSAAIGNFDVTCARGGRFNARFYTPILQWTDVVDASVTTAPEGGCKVDAWSRSAGLCPASCIGAPLGSALCCCIPFLDHGKNLLHLQQLKAHVEREMGVEVAERQLLKGKRRRRSS
;
A
#
# COMPACT_ATOMS: atom_id res chain seq x y z
N MET A 1 9.31 -30.21 -1.73
CA MET A 1 7.97 -29.88 -2.27
C MET A 1 7.51 -28.64 -1.54
N GLU A 2 7.55 -27.48 -2.21
CA GLU A 2 6.97 -26.25 -1.68
C GLU A 2 5.45 -26.41 -1.63
N ALA A 3 4.84 -26.12 -0.48
CA ALA A 3 3.38 -26.11 -0.39
C ALA A 3 2.83 -25.06 -1.39
N PRO A 4 1.70 -25.33 -2.07
CA PRO A 4 1.09 -24.33 -2.92
C PRO A 4 0.78 -23.09 -2.07
N GLN A 5 1.31 -21.95 -2.50
CA GLN A 5 1.01 -20.66 -1.87
C GLN A 5 -0.51 -20.45 -1.94
N PRO A 6 -1.16 -20.00 -0.86
CA PRO A 6 -2.59 -19.73 -0.88
C PRO A 6 -2.90 -18.73 -2.00
N GLU A 7 -3.92 -19.04 -2.80
CA GLU A 7 -4.33 -18.19 -3.91
C GLU A 7 -4.77 -16.83 -3.38
N PHE A 8 -4.18 -15.76 -3.92
CA PHE A 8 -4.56 -14.39 -3.58
C PHE A 8 -5.90 -14.04 -4.24
N ILE A 9 -6.91 -13.74 -3.42
CA ILE A 9 -8.25 -13.41 -3.88
C ILE A 9 -8.53 -11.93 -3.63
N ILE A 10 -8.81 -11.20 -4.72
CA ILE A 10 -9.23 -9.79 -4.64
C ILE A 10 -10.71 -9.74 -4.30
N ARG A 11 -11.05 -8.97 -3.27
CA ARG A 11 -12.41 -8.82 -2.75
C ARG A 11 -12.99 -7.44 -3.05
N ASP A 12 -14.30 -7.39 -3.27
CA ASP A 12 -15.07 -6.16 -3.39
C ASP A 12 -15.38 -5.54 -2.01
N ARG A 13 -16.23 -4.51 -2.00
CA ARG A 13 -16.58 -3.77 -0.78
C ARG A 13 -17.36 -4.64 0.22
N GLU A 14 -18.11 -5.60 -0.29
CA GLU A 14 -18.94 -6.56 0.45
C GLU A 14 -18.11 -7.77 0.93
N GLY A 15 -16.81 -7.82 0.60
CA GLY A 15 -15.90 -8.90 0.95
C GLY A 15 -16.02 -10.12 0.05
N GLN A 16 -16.82 -10.04 -1.01
CA GLN A 16 -17.00 -11.10 -1.99
C GLN A 16 -15.86 -11.07 -3.01
N PRO A 17 -15.47 -12.21 -3.58
CA PRO A 17 -14.51 -12.23 -4.68
C PRO A 17 -15.02 -11.38 -5.86
N VAL A 18 -14.14 -10.56 -6.44
CA VAL A 18 -14.48 -9.83 -7.68
C VAL A 18 -14.70 -10.82 -8.83
N SER A 19 -15.33 -10.35 -9.92
CA SER A 19 -15.56 -11.22 -11.10
C SER A 19 -14.26 -11.82 -11.62
N ALA A 20 -14.33 -13.03 -12.17
CA ALA A 20 -13.17 -13.73 -12.70
C ALA A 20 -12.39 -12.87 -13.71
N PHE A 21 -13.11 -12.17 -14.60
CA PHE A 21 -12.51 -11.25 -15.55
C PHE A 21 -11.75 -10.10 -14.87
N ALA A 22 -12.36 -9.43 -13.89
CA ALA A 22 -11.70 -8.35 -13.15
C ALA A 22 -10.47 -8.85 -12.38
N SER A 23 -10.57 -10.05 -11.78
CA SER A 23 -9.46 -10.70 -11.09
C SER A 23 -8.30 -10.98 -12.04
N THR A 24 -8.57 -11.64 -13.18
CA THR A 24 -7.55 -11.93 -14.20
C THR A 24 -6.88 -10.66 -14.72
N MET A 25 -7.66 -9.63 -15.06
CA MET A 25 -7.10 -8.36 -15.52
C MET A 25 -6.25 -7.68 -14.46
N THR A 26 -6.70 -7.68 -13.21
CA THR A 26 -5.98 -7.06 -12.11
C THR A 26 -4.67 -7.79 -11.82
N GLN A 27 -4.68 -9.12 -11.76
CA GLN A 27 -3.49 -9.93 -11.51
C GLN A 27 -2.47 -9.82 -12.65
N LEU A 28 -2.93 -9.66 -13.90
CA LEU A 28 -2.06 -9.46 -15.06
C LEU A 28 -1.44 -8.05 -15.10
N GLN A 29 -2.27 -7.01 -14.90
CA GLN A 29 -1.86 -5.62 -15.12
C GLN A 29 -1.31 -4.94 -13.86
N GLY A 30 -1.73 -5.37 -12.69
CA GLY A 30 -1.29 -4.88 -11.38
C GLY A 30 0.24 -4.89 -11.20
N PRO A 31 0.96 -6.00 -11.47
CA PRO A 31 2.42 -6.02 -11.40
C PRO A 31 3.08 -4.98 -12.32
N CYS A 32 2.59 -4.81 -13.56
CA CYS A 32 3.12 -3.82 -14.49
C CYS A 32 2.90 -2.39 -13.99
N LEU A 33 1.70 -2.07 -13.51
CA LEU A 33 1.38 -0.78 -12.91
C LEU A 33 2.26 -0.51 -11.69
N ALA A 34 2.41 -1.49 -10.79
CA ALA A 34 3.23 -1.37 -9.59
C ALA A 34 4.73 -1.19 -9.92
N ALA A 35 5.24 -1.82 -10.97
CA ALA A 35 6.63 -1.68 -11.39
C ALA A 35 6.90 -0.32 -12.06
N CYS A 36 6.00 0.13 -12.94
CA CYS A 36 6.18 1.38 -13.68
C CYS A 36 5.81 2.61 -12.85
N MET A 37 4.82 2.51 -11.96
CA MET A 37 4.23 3.61 -11.18
C MET A 37 3.99 4.89 -12.01
N PRO A 38 3.28 4.85 -13.15
CA PRO A 38 3.01 6.03 -13.97
C PRO A 38 2.35 7.18 -13.21
N GLY A 39 1.56 6.89 -12.18
CA GLY A 39 0.97 7.90 -11.28
C GLY A 39 1.98 8.70 -10.46
N GLN A 40 3.25 8.30 -10.47
CA GLN A 40 4.35 8.94 -9.75
C GLN A 40 5.39 9.60 -10.70
N TRP A 41 5.22 9.52 -12.03
CA TRP A 41 6.21 9.99 -13.01
C TRP A 41 6.37 11.50 -13.09
N LEU A 42 5.34 12.28 -12.74
CA LEU A 42 5.36 13.75 -12.84
C LEU A 42 5.34 14.41 -11.45
N PRO A 43 6.46 14.34 -10.71
CA PRO A 43 6.59 14.91 -9.38
C PRO A 43 6.31 16.42 -9.35
N ASN A 44 6.81 17.15 -10.35
CA ASN A 44 6.97 18.60 -10.30
C ASN A 44 5.66 19.42 -10.40
N LEU A 45 4.50 18.79 -10.61
CA LEU A 45 3.21 19.50 -10.67
C LEU A 45 2.62 19.85 -9.28
N ASN A 46 3.42 19.86 -8.21
CA ASN A 46 2.96 20.07 -6.83
C ASN A 46 1.91 19.05 -6.33
N LEU A 47 1.73 17.95 -7.08
CA LEU A 47 0.85 16.82 -6.74
C LEU A 47 1.56 15.77 -5.89
N HIS A 48 2.84 16.01 -5.55
CA HIS A 48 3.67 15.14 -4.74
C HIS A 48 3.01 14.55 -3.50
N ASN A 49 2.05 15.24 -2.87
CA ASN A 49 1.42 14.76 -1.65
C ASN A 49 -0.01 14.25 -1.84
N VAL A 50 -0.46 14.14 -3.08
CA VAL A 50 -1.88 13.89 -3.39
C VAL A 50 -2.16 12.39 -3.61
N ASN A 51 -1.16 11.64 -4.08
CA ASN A 51 -1.28 10.22 -4.42
C ASN A 51 -0.26 9.36 -3.66
N ARG A 52 0.12 9.83 -2.47
CA ARG A 52 0.97 9.09 -1.55
C ARG A 52 0.70 9.47 -0.11
N ALA A 53 0.88 8.51 0.78
CA ALA A 53 0.95 8.71 2.21
C ALA A 53 2.26 8.16 2.75
N HIS A 54 2.71 8.76 3.85
CA HIS A 54 3.90 8.37 4.59
C HIS A 54 3.60 8.44 6.07
N VAL A 55 3.89 7.36 6.78
CA VAL A 55 3.81 7.31 8.23
C VAL A 55 5.05 6.66 8.79
N THR A 56 5.49 7.15 9.93
CA THR A 56 6.56 6.55 10.69
C THR A 56 6.05 6.23 12.09
N TRP A 57 6.26 4.99 12.51
CA TRP A 57 5.84 4.53 13.83
C TRP A 57 6.92 3.67 14.49
N SER A 58 6.85 3.57 15.82
CA SER A 58 7.83 2.86 16.64
C SER A 58 7.14 1.85 17.56
N LEU A 59 7.78 0.69 17.73
CA LEU A 59 7.32 -0.38 18.64
C LEU A 59 8.43 -0.76 19.61
N ALA A 60 8.04 -1.15 20.82
CA ALA A 60 8.92 -1.79 21.80
C ALA A 60 9.16 -3.28 21.46
N VAL A 61 9.50 -3.58 20.20
CA VAL A 61 9.87 -4.91 19.72
C VAL A 61 11.28 -4.83 19.17
N GLU A 62 12.21 -5.60 19.72
CA GLU A 62 13.63 -5.53 19.33
C GLU A 62 13.94 -6.26 18.02
N ASP A 63 13.12 -7.25 17.67
CA ASP A 63 13.33 -8.11 16.52
C ASP A 63 12.52 -7.64 15.30
N PRO A 64 13.15 -7.07 14.27
CA PRO A 64 12.46 -6.60 13.07
C PRO A 64 11.81 -7.74 12.29
N ASP A 65 12.33 -8.96 12.37
CA ASP A 65 11.79 -10.11 11.62
C ASP A 65 10.43 -10.54 12.17
N LYS A 66 10.15 -10.29 13.46
CA LYS A 66 8.80 -10.50 14.03
C LYS A 66 7.78 -9.55 13.45
N ILE A 67 8.15 -8.27 13.25
CA ILE A 67 7.27 -7.28 12.64
C ILE A 67 7.02 -7.65 11.17
N LEU A 68 8.07 -8.07 10.45
CA LEU A 68 7.95 -8.52 9.06
C LEU A 68 7.08 -9.77 8.93
N ALA A 69 7.21 -10.72 9.85
CA ALA A 69 6.35 -11.90 9.89
C ALA A 69 4.88 -11.52 10.04
N VAL A 70 4.54 -10.56 10.91
CA VAL A 70 3.16 -10.05 11.01
C VAL A 70 2.74 -9.32 9.74
N LEU A 71 3.57 -8.43 9.20
CA LEU A 71 3.22 -7.73 7.95
C LEU A 71 3.00 -8.72 6.79
N SER A 72 3.71 -9.85 6.77
CA SER A 72 3.53 -10.90 5.76
C SER A 72 2.13 -11.53 5.75
N THR A 73 1.39 -11.44 6.85
CA THR A 73 0.02 -11.97 6.96
C THR A 73 -1.05 -10.91 6.65
N SER A 74 -0.65 -9.72 6.17
CA SER A 74 -1.58 -8.62 5.82
C SER A 74 -2.61 -8.95 4.74
N ALA A 75 -2.43 -10.03 3.98
CA ALA A 75 -3.49 -10.56 3.10
C ALA A 75 -4.78 -10.91 3.88
N ALA A 76 -4.69 -11.17 5.19
CA ALA A 76 -5.85 -11.46 6.05
C ALA A 76 -6.70 -10.23 6.39
N ILE A 77 -6.16 -9.01 6.25
CA ILE A 77 -6.86 -7.77 6.62
C ILE A 77 -7.40 -6.99 5.41
N GLY A 78 -7.19 -7.50 4.19
CA GLY A 78 -7.69 -6.87 2.97
C GLY A 78 -6.98 -7.37 1.72
N ASN A 79 -7.12 -6.61 0.63
CA ASN A 79 -6.56 -6.93 -0.68
C ASN A 79 -5.05 -6.66 -0.78
N PHE A 80 -4.27 -7.02 0.24
CA PHE A 80 -2.81 -6.94 0.24
C PHE A 80 -2.22 -8.20 -0.41
N ASP A 81 -1.55 -8.00 -1.53
CA ASP A 81 -0.77 -8.98 -2.26
C ASP A 81 0.72 -8.77 -1.92
N VAL A 82 1.18 -9.49 -0.91
CA VAL A 82 2.53 -9.35 -0.34
C VAL A 82 3.55 -9.94 -1.30
N THR A 83 4.50 -9.12 -1.75
CA THR A 83 5.57 -9.53 -2.67
C THR A 83 6.91 -9.71 -1.96
N CYS A 84 7.11 -9.09 -0.80
CA CYS A 84 8.30 -9.24 0.02
C CYS A 84 8.01 -8.93 1.49
N ALA A 85 8.57 -9.68 2.42
CA ALA A 85 8.52 -9.42 3.85
C ALA A 85 9.77 -9.99 4.55
N ARG A 86 10.96 -9.57 4.13
CA ARG A 86 12.25 -10.09 4.62
C ARG A 86 13.36 -9.05 4.54
N GLY A 87 14.40 -9.21 5.36
CA GLY A 87 15.60 -8.37 5.31
C GLY A 87 15.32 -6.90 5.62
N GLY A 88 14.51 -6.64 6.64
CA GLY A 88 14.10 -5.28 7.03
C GLY A 88 13.15 -4.59 6.06
N ARG A 89 12.61 -5.29 5.06
CA ARG A 89 11.74 -4.71 4.02
C ARG A 89 10.44 -5.49 3.87
N PHE A 90 9.36 -4.74 3.75
CA PHE A 90 8.05 -5.21 3.36
C PHE A 90 7.61 -4.50 2.08
N ASN A 91 7.09 -5.26 1.12
CA ASN A 91 6.46 -4.73 -0.09
C ASN A 91 5.17 -5.51 -0.34
N ALA A 92 4.11 -4.78 -0.64
CA ALA A 92 2.83 -5.33 -1.06
C ALA A 92 2.21 -4.45 -2.13
N ARG A 93 1.34 -5.07 -2.93
CA ARG A 93 0.38 -4.36 -3.76
C ARG A 93 -0.94 -4.36 -3.02
N PHE A 94 -1.63 -3.23 -2.99
CA PHE A 94 -2.98 -3.16 -2.49
C PHE A 94 -3.93 -2.90 -3.65
N TYR A 95 -5.00 -3.69 -3.76
CA TYR A 95 -6.04 -3.50 -4.77
C TYR A 95 -7.30 -2.94 -4.12
N THR A 96 -7.73 -1.75 -4.50
CA THR A 96 -8.90 -1.14 -3.86
C THR A 96 -10.16 -2.00 -4.10
N PRO A 97 -11.03 -2.17 -3.09
CA PRO A 97 -12.25 -2.97 -3.24
C PRO A 97 -13.18 -2.48 -4.35
N ILE A 98 -13.15 -1.17 -4.62
CA ILE A 98 -13.89 -0.53 -5.70
C ILE A 98 -12.94 -0.35 -6.88
N LEU A 99 -13.32 -0.88 -8.06
CA LEU A 99 -12.59 -0.77 -9.34
C LEU A 99 -11.17 -1.37 -9.38
N GLN A 100 -10.60 -1.85 -8.27
CA GLN A 100 -9.30 -2.50 -8.23
C GLN A 100 -8.16 -1.59 -8.72
N TRP A 101 -8.12 -0.37 -8.19
CA TRP A 101 -6.96 0.50 -8.32
C TRP A 101 -5.78 -0.13 -7.61
N THR A 102 -4.59 0.03 -8.19
CA THR A 102 -3.35 -0.52 -7.61
C THR A 102 -2.62 0.56 -6.85
N ASP A 103 -2.36 0.30 -5.57
CA ASP A 103 -1.43 1.05 -4.75
C ASP A 103 -0.23 0.16 -4.41
N VAL A 104 0.96 0.76 -4.36
CA VAL A 104 2.19 0.14 -3.88
C VAL A 104 2.36 0.52 -2.42
N VAL A 105 2.53 -0.48 -1.57
CA VAL A 105 2.77 -0.30 -0.14
C VAL A 105 4.13 -0.88 0.19
N ASP A 106 4.98 -0.05 0.75
CA ASP A 106 6.34 -0.42 1.12
C ASP A 106 6.64 0.04 2.54
N ALA A 107 7.33 -0.80 3.31
CA ALA A 107 7.79 -0.44 4.63
C ALA A 107 9.23 -0.91 4.86
N SER A 108 10.00 -0.10 5.56
CA SER A 108 11.30 -0.48 6.08
C SER A 108 11.24 -0.57 7.60
N VAL A 109 11.75 -1.69 8.14
CA VAL A 109 11.80 -1.96 9.56
C VAL A 109 13.26 -1.93 9.99
N THR A 110 13.61 -1.03 10.89
CA THR A 110 14.96 -0.87 11.42
C THR A 110 14.94 -0.86 12.94
N THR A 111 16.01 -1.35 13.57
CA THR A 111 16.18 -1.25 15.01
C THR A 111 16.44 0.21 15.41
N ALA A 112 15.81 0.66 16.50
CA ALA A 112 16.00 2.01 17.01
C ALA A 112 17.15 2.04 18.04
N PRO A 113 17.97 3.12 18.08
CA PRO A 113 19.05 3.26 19.06
C PRO A 113 18.58 3.21 20.52
N GLU A 114 17.38 3.74 20.79
CA GLU A 114 16.73 3.75 22.10
C GLU A 114 16.10 2.41 22.52
N GLY A 115 16.28 1.35 21.71
CA GLY A 115 15.60 0.06 21.88
C GLY A 115 14.30 0.00 21.08
N GLY A 116 13.89 -1.21 20.72
CA GLY A 116 12.73 -1.46 19.86
C GLY A 116 13.01 -1.27 18.36
N CYS A 117 11.94 -1.15 17.58
CA CYS A 117 11.97 -1.05 16.13
C CYS A 117 11.20 0.17 15.65
N LYS A 118 11.69 0.76 14.56
CA LYS A 118 11.06 1.83 13.80
C LYS A 118 10.58 1.28 12.47
N VAL A 119 9.35 1.60 12.11
CA VAL A 119 8.76 1.28 10.81
C VAL A 119 8.53 2.56 10.04
N ASP A 120 9.17 2.67 8.87
CA ASP A 120 8.96 3.75 7.92
C ASP A 120 8.17 3.22 6.73
N ALA A 121 6.90 3.66 6.59
CA ALA A 121 5.96 3.04 5.67
C ALA A 121 5.35 4.07 4.70
N TRP A 122 5.28 3.69 3.43
CA TRP A 122 4.75 4.45 2.32
C TRP A 122 3.62 3.69 1.64
N SER A 123 2.62 4.43 1.18
CA SER A 123 1.57 3.91 0.30
C SER A 123 1.40 4.90 -0.85
N ARG A 124 1.47 4.41 -2.09
CA ARG A 124 1.55 5.24 -3.30
C ARG A 124 0.65 4.67 -4.38
N SER A 125 -0.18 5.51 -4.99
CA SER A 125 -1.03 5.05 -6.09
C SER A 125 -0.21 4.85 -7.36
N ALA A 126 -0.37 3.68 -7.99
CA ALA A 126 0.45 3.26 -9.11
C ALA A 126 0.07 3.98 -10.41
N GLY A 127 -1.20 4.29 -10.63
CA GLY A 127 -1.68 4.89 -11.87
C GLY A 127 -3.11 5.42 -11.80
N LEU A 128 -3.55 6.09 -12.86
CA LEU A 128 -4.90 6.66 -12.97
C LEU A 128 -5.94 5.64 -13.47
N CYS A 129 -5.53 4.61 -14.19
CA CYS A 129 -6.46 3.61 -14.69
C CYS A 129 -6.51 2.42 -13.73
N PRO A 130 -7.71 1.97 -13.32
CA PRO A 130 -7.83 0.79 -12.47
C PRO A 130 -7.28 -0.45 -13.17
N ALA A 131 -6.64 -1.36 -12.43
CA ALA A 131 -6.00 -2.54 -13.01
C ALA A 131 -6.99 -3.56 -13.59
N SER A 132 -8.27 -3.45 -13.23
CA SER A 132 -9.36 -4.23 -13.83
C SER A 132 -9.71 -3.78 -15.26
N CYS A 133 -9.34 -2.57 -15.67
CA CYS A 133 -9.60 -2.06 -17.02
C CYS A 133 -8.57 -2.58 -18.02
N ILE A 134 -9.00 -2.97 -19.23
CA ILE A 134 -8.09 -3.40 -20.29
C ILE A 134 -7.14 -2.26 -20.66
N GLY A 135 -5.84 -2.55 -20.72
CA GLY A 135 -4.83 -1.56 -21.11
C GLY A 135 -4.53 -0.53 -20.03
N ALA A 136 -4.82 -0.83 -18.76
CA ALA A 136 -4.59 0.06 -17.63
C ALA A 136 -3.15 0.61 -17.53
N PRO A 137 -2.08 -0.16 -17.84
CA PRO A 137 -0.71 0.38 -17.86
C PRO A 137 -0.54 1.52 -18.87
N LEU A 138 -1.02 1.32 -20.11
CA LEU A 138 -0.94 2.33 -21.16
C LEU A 138 -1.83 3.53 -20.85
N GLY A 139 -3.06 3.29 -20.41
CA GLY A 139 -3.99 4.36 -20.01
C GLY A 139 -3.42 5.21 -18.88
N SER A 140 -2.82 4.58 -17.87
CA SER A 140 -2.19 5.30 -16.76
C SER A 140 -0.95 6.09 -17.21
N ALA A 141 -0.16 5.56 -18.15
CA ALA A 141 0.98 6.26 -18.71
C ALA A 141 0.55 7.49 -19.52
N LEU A 142 -0.47 7.36 -20.38
CA LEU A 142 -1.02 8.47 -21.16
C LEU A 142 -1.64 9.55 -20.27
N CYS A 143 -2.26 9.13 -19.16
CA CYS A 143 -2.90 10.03 -18.21
C CYS A 143 -2.01 10.45 -17.04
N CYS A 144 -0.70 10.19 -17.07
CA CYS A 144 0.20 10.47 -15.93
C CYS A 144 0.27 11.97 -15.55
N CYS A 145 -0.13 12.87 -16.45
CA CYS A 145 -0.21 14.31 -16.24
C CYS A 145 -1.55 14.80 -15.67
N ILE A 146 -2.55 13.92 -15.58
CA ILE A 146 -3.86 14.29 -15.05
C ILE A 146 -3.80 14.19 -13.51
N PRO A 147 -4.06 15.28 -12.78
CA PRO A 147 -4.15 15.21 -11.33
C PRO A 147 -5.32 14.33 -10.92
N PHE A 148 -5.07 13.41 -10.00
CA PHE A 148 -6.10 12.66 -9.30
C PHE A 148 -5.88 12.74 -7.80
N LEU A 149 -6.95 12.55 -7.03
CA LEU A 149 -6.94 12.59 -5.57
C LEU A 149 -7.07 11.17 -5.04
N ASP A 150 -6.22 10.76 -4.10
CA ASP A 150 -6.33 9.46 -3.42
C ASP A 150 -7.44 9.40 -2.35
N HIS A 151 -8.08 10.54 -2.05
CA HIS A 151 -9.11 10.70 -1.01
C HIS A 151 -8.72 10.12 0.37
N GLY A 152 -7.42 10.09 0.70
CA GLY A 152 -6.89 9.55 1.94
C GLY A 152 -6.78 8.02 1.99
N LYS A 153 -7.01 7.31 0.89
CA LYS A 153 -6.95 5.84 0.84
C LYS A 153 -5.55 5.31 1.15
N ASN A 154 -4.51 5.93 0.60
CA ASN A 154 -3.13 5.57 0.91
C ASN A 154 -2.83 5.63 2.41
N LEU A 155 -3.32 6.65 3.11
CA LEU A 155 -3.15 6.74 4.56
C LEU A 155 -3.93 5.65 5.29
N LEU A 156 -5.15 5.34 4.83
CA LEU A 156 -5.97 4.27 5.40
C LEU A 156 -5.26 2.91 5.32
N HIS A 157 -4.58 2.59 4.21
CA HIS A 157 -3.84 1.34 4.07
C HIS A 157 -2.71 1.23 5.11
N LEU A 158 -2.00 2.32 5.35
CA LEU A 158 -0.92 2.37 6.35
C LEU A 158 -1.48 2.24 7.78
N GLN A 159 -2.63 2.85 8.05
CA GLN A 159 -3.33 2.71 9.33
C GLN A 159 -3.85 1.28 9.55
N GLN A 160 -4.31 0.61 8.50
CA GLN A 160 -4.72 -0.80 8.57
C GLN A 160 -3.53 -1.71 8.88
N LEU A 161 -2.37 -1.50 8.25
CA LEU A 161 -1.16 -2.25 8.57
C LEU A 161 -0.68 -2.00 10.00
N LYS A 162 -0.69 -0.74 10.46
CA LYS A 162 -0.36 -0.39 11.84
C LYS A 162 -1.28 -1.12 12.83
N ALA A 163 -2.59 -1.00 12.66
CA ALA A 163 -3.58 -1.63 13.53
C ALA A 163 -3.47 -3.17 13.53
N HIS A 164 -3.12 -3.75 12.38
CA HIS A 164 -2.86 -5.18 12.28
C HIS A 164 -1.63 -5.58 13.12
N VAL A 165 -0.53 -4.82 13.03
CA VAL A 165 0.67 -5.08 13.83
C VAL A 165 0.39 -4.91 15.32
N GLU A 166 -0.31 -3.85 15.73
CA GLU A 166 -0.75 -3.64 17.12
C GLU A 166 -1.55 -4.84 17.64
N ARG A 167 -2.50 -5.33 16.85
CA ARG A 167 -3.38 -6.44 17.23
C ARG A 167 -2.64 -7.78 17.35
N GLU A 168 -1.83 -8.15 16.36
CA GLU A 168 -1.15 -9.45 16.35
C GLU A 168 0.01 -9.51 17.35
N MET A 169 0.66 -8.38 17.60
CA MET A 169 1.79 -8.32 18.55
C MET A 169 1.37 -7.97 19.98
N GLY A 170 0.15 -7.46 20.18
CA GLY A 170 -0.34 -7.05 21.49
C GLY A 170 0.43 -5.86 22.08
N VAL A 171 0.93 -4.95 21.25
CA VAL A 171 1.73 -3.79 21.65
C VAL A 171 1.09 -2.50 21.16
N GLU A 172 1.26 -1.42 21.93
CA GLU A 172 0.84 -0.08 21.51
C GLU A 172 1.91 0.55 20.62
N VAL A 173 1.50 1.13 19.50
CA VAL A 173 2.43 1.76 18.55
C VAL A 173 2.44 3.28 18.73
N ALA A 174 3.62 3.81 19.05
CA ALA A 174 3.85 5.25 19.11
C ALA A 174 4.00 5.83 17.69
N GLU A 175 3.12 6.76 17.31
CA GLU A 175 3.16 7.43 16.01
C GLU A 175 3.92 8.75 16.10
N ARG A 176 5.03 8.88 15.38
CA ARG A 176 5.93 10.03 15.52
C ARG A 176 5.68 11.15 14.50
N GLN A 177 5.09 10.88 13.33
CA GLN A 177 4.82 11.92 12.32
C GLN A 177 3.81 11.48 11.24
N LEU A 178 2.78 12.29 11.05
CA LEU A 178 1.89 12.29 9.89
C LEU A 178 2.27 13.47 8.99
N LEU A 179 3.01 13.23 7.91
CA LEU A 179 3.13 14.23 6.85
C LEU A 179 1.83 14.24 6.02
N LYS A 180 0.77 14.85 6.58
CA LYS A 180 -0.41 15.18 5.79
C LYS A 180 -0.01 16.26 4.78
N GLY A 181 -0.13 15.96 3.50
CA GLY A 181 -0.09 16.97 2.44
C GLY A 181 -1.02 18.12 2.83
N LYS A 182 -0.46 19.33 3.04
CA LYS A 182 -1.21 20.52 3.43
C LYS A 182 -2.39 20.72 2.47
N ARG A 183 -3.62 20.45 2.91
CA ARG A 183 -4.83 20.99 2.27
C ARG A 183 -4.71 22.51 2.35
N ARG A 184 -4.47 23.18 1.22
CA ARG A 184 -4.62 24.64 1.12
C ARG A 184 -6.02 24.98 1.62
N ARG A 185 -6.11 25.66 2.76
CA ARG A 185 -7.32 26.39 3.15
C ARG A 185 -7.58 27.38 2.01
N ARG A 186 -8.70 27.23 1.30
CA ARG A 186 -9.24 28.31 0.48
C ARG A 186 -9.55 29.44 1.45
N SER A 187 -8.75 30.50 1.41
CA SER A 187 -9.15 31.79 1.91
C SER A 187 -10.33 32.24 1.06
N SER A 188 -11.48 32.38 1.72
CA SER A 188 -12.69 33.05 1.23
C SER A 188 -12.37 34.46 0.77
#